data_AF-A0A967R1I6-F1
#
_entry.id   AF-A0A967R1I6-F1
#
_cell.length_a   1.000
_cell.length_b   1.000
_cell.length_c   1.000
_cell.angle_alpha   90.00
_cell.angle_beta   90.00
_cell.angle_gamma   90.00
#
_symmetry.space_group_name_H-M   'P 1'
#
loop_
_entity.id
_entity.type
_entity.pdbx_description
1 polymer ?
#
loop_
_entity_poly.entity_id
_entity_poly.type
_entity_poly.pdbx_seq_one_letter_code
_entity_poly.pdbx_strand_id
1 'polypeptide(L)' 'KAKNLQATARLLLEEHGGEVPGTMEELVALPGVARKTANVVLGNAFGINEGVVVDTHVKRLARRL' A
#
# COMPACT_ATOMS: atom_id res chain seq x y z
N LYS A 1 -12.88 -8.20 -0.08
CA LYS A 1 -11.57 -7.90 -0.73
C LYS A 1 -11.68 -7.84 -2.26
N ALA A 2 -12.29 -8.82 -2.93
CA ALA A 2 -12.43 -8.82 -4.40
C ALA A 2 -13.01 -7.51 -4.98
N LYS A 3 -14.08 -6.96 -4.38
CA LYS A 3 -14.65 -5.66 -4.77
C LYS A 3 -13.62 -4.52 -4.77
N ASN A 4 -12.77 -4.45 -3.76
CA ASN A 4 -11.75 -3.40 -3.63
C ASN A 4 -10.63 -3.57 -4.65
N LEU A 5 -10.25 -4.81 -4.98
CA LEU A 5 -9.26 -5.09 -6.02
C LEU A 5 -9.76 -4.65 -7.41
N GLN A 6 -11.01 -5.00 -7.75
CA GLN A 6 -11.61 -4.55 -9.02
C GLN A 6 -11.75 -3.03 -9.09
N ALA A 7 -12.18 -2.40 -8.00
CA ALA A 7 -12.29 -0.94 -7.92
C ALA A 7 -10.91 -0.25 -8.06
N THR A 8 -9.89 -0.79 -7.40
CA THR A 8 -8.51 -0.27 -7.51
C THR A 8 -7.99 -0.40 -8.94
N ALA A 9 -8.15 -1.57 -9.57
CA ALA A 9 -7.70 -1.78 -10.94
C ALA A 9 -8.38 -0.82 -11.93
N ARG A 10 -9.69 -0.57 -11.76
CA ARG A 10 -10.42 0.42 -12.57
C ARG A 10 -9.87 1.83 -12.35
N LEU A 11 -9.68 2.24 -11.09
CA LEU A 11 -9.18 3.57 -10.75
C LEU A 11 -7.77 3.82 -11.31
N LEU A 12 -6.89 2.80 -11.26
CA LEU A 12 -5.56 2.88 -11.85
C LEU A 12 -5.62 3.13 -13.37
N LEU A 13 -6.54 2.47 -14.08
CA LEU A 13 -6.71 2.68 -15.52
C LEU A 13 -7.30 4.06 -15.84
N GLU A 14 -8.29 4.51 -15.05
CA GLU A 14 -9.03 5.75 -15.30
C GLU A 14 -8.24 7.01 -14.91
N GLU A 15 -7.56 6.99 -13.76
CA GLU A 15 -6.93 8.19 -13.17
C GLU A 15 -5.40 8.17 -13.21
N HIS A 16 -4.77 6.98 -13.29
CA HIS A 16 -3.32 6.83 -13.25
C HIS A 16 -2.72 6.22 -14.53
N GLY A 17 -3.48 6.15 -15.62
CA GLY A 17 -2.99 5.65 -16.92
C GLY A 17 -2.56 4.16 -16.91
N GLY A 18 -3.02 3.39 -15.92
CA GLY A 18 -2.64 1.99 -15.70
C GLY A 18 -1.37 1.80 -14.87
N GLU A 19 -0.75 2.88 -14.39
CA GLU A 19 0.45 2.81 -13.55
C GLU A 19 0.10 2.91 -12.06
N VAL A 20 0.90 2.25 -11.22
CA VAL A 20 0.76 2.34 -9.77
C VAL A 20 1.42 3.64 -9.29
N PRO A 21 0.71 4.51 -8.54
CA PRO A 21 1.28 5.76 -8.07
C PRO A 21 2.41 5.55 -7.05
N GLY A 22 3.36 6.49 -7.05
CA GLY A 22 4.58 6.43 -6.26
C GLY A 22 4.58 7.25 -4.98
N THR A 23 3.42 7.72 -4.51
CA THR A 23 3.29 8.55 -3.30
C THR A 23 2.34 7.92 -2.27
N MET A 24 2.53 8.23 -0.97
CA MET A 24 1.66 7.74 0.10
C MET A 24 0.20 8.13 -0.12
N GLU A 25 -0.02 9.42 -0.41
CA GLU A 25 -1.34 10.02 -0.49
C GLU A 25 -2.18 9.34 -1.58
N GLU A 26 -1.60 9.13 -2.75
CA GLU A 26 -2.26 8.47 -3.88
C GLU A 26 -2.51 6.99 -3.59
N LEU A 27 -1.53 6.28 -3.01
CA LEU A 27 -1.70 4.87 -2.68
C LEU A 27 -2.77 4.64 -1.62
N VAL A 28 -2.89 5.52 -0.62
CA VAL A 28 -3.92 5.41 0.43
C VAL A 28 -5.31 5.83 -0.09
N ALA A 29 -5.38 6.62 -1.17
CA ALA A 29 -6.65 6.89 -1.85
C ALA A 29 -7.22 5.66 -2.56
N LEU A 30 -6.39 4.66 -2.91
CA LEU A 30 -6.83 3.43 -3.55
C LEU A 30 -7.74 2.58 -2.61
N PRO A 31 -8.87 2.07 -3.11
CA PRO A 31 -9.80 1.28 -2.30
C PRO A 31 -9.17 0.06 -1.64
N GLY A 32 -9.16 0.01 -0.31
CA GLY A 32 -8.63 -1.13 0.45
C GLY A 32 -7.12 -1.15 0.62
N VAL A 33 -6.43 -0.10 0.18
CA VAL A 33 -5.03 0.16 0.52
C VAL A 33 -5.02 1.06 1.76
N ALA A 34 -4.30 0.62 2.80
CA ALA A 34 -4.05 1.41 3.99
C ALA A 34 -2.56 1.73 4.08
N ARG A 35 -2.17 2.67 4.96
CA ARG A 35 -0.78 3.09 5.18
C ARG A 35 0.23 1.93 5.25
N LYS A 36 -0.13 0.84 5.95
CA LYS A 36 0.75 -0.35 6.05
C LYS A 36 1.00 -1.00 4.69
N THR A 37 -0.03 -1.11 3.86
CA THR A 37 0.07 -1.68 2.50
C THR A 37 0.79 -0.72 1.56
N ALA A 38 0.48 0.58 1.63
CA ALA A 38 1.17 1.61 0.84
C ALA A 38 2.68 1.63 1.14
N ASN A 39 3.08 1.60 2.41
CA ASN A 39 4.50 1.50 2.79
C ASN A 39 5.19 0.25 2.22
N VAL A 40 4.49 -0.89 2.13
CA VAL A 40 5.05 -2.10 1.51
C VAL A 40 5.27 -1.90 0.01
N VAL A 41 4.32 -1.27 -0.68
CA VAL A 41 4.43 -0.99 -2.11
C VAL A 41 5.57 -0.01 -2.39
N LEU A 42 5.63 1.11 -1.67
CA LEU A 42 6.69 2.11 -1.82
C LEU A 42 8.07 1.53 -1.49
N GLY A 43 8.18 0.80 -0.38
CA GLY A 43 9.45 0.21 0.03
C GLY A 43 9.94 -0.88 -0.93
N ASN A 44 9.06 -1.80 -1.35
CA ASN A 44 9.47 -2.97 -2.14
C ASN A 44 9.47 -2.73 -3.64
N ALA A 45 8.52 -1.97 -4.18
CA ALA A 45 8.40 -1.75 -5.63
C ALA A 45 9.14 -0.48 -6.09
N PHE A 46 9.17 0.56 -5.25
CA PHE A 46 9.76 1.85 -5.60
C PHE A 46 11.08 2.15 -4.86
N GLY A 47 11.45 1.35 -3.86
CA GLY A 47 12.64 1.60 -3.03
C GLY A 47 12.53 2.83 -2.13
N ILE A 48 11.30 3.36 -1.95
CA ILE A 48 11.02 4.57 -1.17
C ILE A 48 10.63 4.16 0.26
N ASN A 49 11.40 4.63 1.24
CA ASN A 49 11.17 4.34 2.65
C ASN A 49 10.44 5.51 3.33
N GLU A 50 9.11 5.45 3.37
CA GLU A 50 8.27 6.45 4.07
C GLU A 50 7.84 6.04 5.49
N GLY A 51 8.11 4.80 5.90
CA GLY A 51 7.76 4.36 7.23
C GLY A 51 8.11 2.90 7.53
N VAL A 52 7.87 2.51 8.78
CA VAL A 52 8.10 1.14 9.24
C VAL A 52 6.83 0.31 9.00
N VAL A 53 6.97 -0.77 8.23
CA VAL A 53 5.88 -1.72 7.99
C VAL A 53 5.70 -2.61 9.22
N VAL A 54 4.77 -2.23 10.10
CA VAL A 54 4.42 -3.04 11.28
C VAL A 54 3.19 -3.89 10.96
N ASP A 55 3.40 -5.19 10.79
CA ASP A 55 2.32 -6.16 10.69
C ASP A 55 2.15 -6.96 11.99
N THR A 56 1.28 -7.97 11.97
CA THR A 56 1.03 -8.83 13.14
C THR A 56 2.29 -9.56 13.60
N HIS A 57 3.22 -9.87 12.70
CA HIS A 57 4.47 -10.57 13.01
C HIS A 57 5.48 -9.63 13.65
N VAL A 58 5.69 -8.45 13.07
CA VAL A 58 6.57 -7.42 13.61
C VAL A 58 6.07 -6.97 14.99
N LYS A 59 4.77 -6.70 15.13
CA LYS A 59 4.15 -6.33 16.40
C LYS A 59 4.29 -7.42 17.46
N ARG A 60 4.15 -8.69 17.08
CA ARG A 60 4.30 -9.82 18.00
C ARG A 60 5.74 -9.98 18.45
N LEU A 61 6.71 -9.83 17.55
CA LEU A 61 8.13 -9.94 17.88
C LEU A 61 8.58 -8.80 18.80
N ALA A 62 8.21 -7.55 18.48
CA ALA A 62 8.57 -6.37 19.26
C ALA A 62 8.02 -6.35 20.70
N ARG A 63 7.06 -7.21 21.02
CA ARG A 63 6.51 -7.37 22.38
C ARG A 63 7.08 -8.59 23.13
N ARG A 64 7.87 -9.41 22.45
CA ARG A 64 8.54 -10.60 23.02
C ARG A 64 10.00 -10.34 23.35
N LEU A 65 10.61 -9.40 22.64
CA LEU A 65 11.92 -8.83 22.94
C LEU A 65 11.72 -7.63 23.88
#